data_AF-A0A3N5XQS8-F1
#
_entry.id   AF-A0A3N5XQS8-F1
#
_cell.length_a   1.000
_cell.length_b   1.000
_cell.length_c   1.000
_cell.angle_alpha   90.00
_cell.angle_beta   90.00
_cell.angle_gamma   90.00
#
_symmetry.space_group_name_H-M   'P 1'
#
loop_
_entity.id
_entity.type
_entity.pdbx_description
1 polymer ?
#
loop_
_entity_poly.entity_id
_entity_poly.type
_entity_poly.pdbx_seq_one_letter_code
_entity_poly.pdbx_strand_id
1 'polypeptide(L)'
;MIMPTQNLPTPIQPQSRIELIDVIRGFALFGVLAMNMSSYSGSFMAEETWSAFDRWLVWGEHFLIEAKFYSIFSFLFGLGLAIQMLRAEERGAKFMPVYLRRVFVLLLIGLAHATLLWTGDILALYALCGLLLLLLRRLSPKAILIAACVSLLHPLVISLPGVNTPFTAAFSRMTAGFDDQTGQALYLTGTYFQVTVQRFWEGNAMRLVILFAFGSIFSMFLLGFYAGKQKVFQRLAEYLPLLRRVMTWSLVLGLLLNALYVFALIYPDYIPADLRPLSRRGVRTLAAPTLCFFYITAIMLLYQKDRWRQRLSILAPLGRMALTNYLLQSLVMTTIFYGYGLGFFGQFSPGADLIVVVIFYALQIRLSAWWLERYRFGPAEWCWRSLTYGRLQPFRVDAHGQAAVPSRRAVTLTAGIIAACLGLVLWQGWQSLSEEEQAKITGSLPGGAPTPTLALPTPRPTLTPTPIATPVVEPVTRQAGPAASRGDLWDLSLAFDPELALAEIKTLTGPPYLGRLAGSPGGQAAGDYLARRFAEYGLRPAGINGTFFQPFPLAYVPLTATPRLSVIGPDGTNHTYRARQDFAP
;
A
#
# COMPACT_ATOMS: atom_id res chain seq x y z
N MET A 1 -63.17 0.55 -4.94
CA MET A 1 -62.21 0.02 -3.96
C MET A 1 -60.81 0.22 -4.54
N ILE A 2 -60.19 1.37 -4.27
CA ILE A 2 -58.90 1.76 -4.86
C ILE A 2 -57.80 1.30 -3.89
N MET A 3 -56.96 0.37 -4.31
CA MET A 3 -55.81 -0.07 -3.52
C MET A 3 -54.82 1.10 -3.33
N PRO A 4 -54.26 1.30 -2.13
CA PRO A 4 -53.29 2.35 -1.90
C PRO A 4 -51.99 2.01 -2.63
N THR A 5 -51.58 2.90 -3.54
CA THR A 5 -50.26 2.87 -4.19
C THR A 5 -49.18 2.91 -3.10
N GLN A 6 -48.40 1.83 -3.00
CA GLN A 6 -47.19 1.82 -2.17
C GLN A 6 -46.25 2.92 -2.65
N ASN A 7 -46.00 3.92 -1.81
CA ASN A 7 -45.02 4.97 -2.03
C ASN A 7 -43.62 4.35 -2.18
N LEU A 8 -43.21 4.10 -3.43
CA LEU A 8 -41.85 3.71 -3.75
C LEU A 8 -40.89 4.83 -3.33
N PRO A 9 -39.75 4.51 -2.69
CA PRO A 9 -38.80 5.53 -2.26
C PRO A 9 -38.19 6.24 -3.47
N THR A 10 -38.62 7.49 -3.68
CA THR A 10 -38.11 8.40 -4.71
C THR A 10 -36.64 8.78 -4.42
N PRO A 11 -35.80 8.95 -5.46
CA PRO A 11 -34.44 9.43 -5.29
C PRO A 11 -34.44 10.85 -4.72
N ILE A 12 -33.50 11.09 -3.80
CA ILE A 12 -33.35 12.33 -3.02
C ILE A 12 -33.31 13.58 -3.92
N GLN A 13 -34.14 14.59 -3.62
CA GLN A 13 -33.95 15.95 -4.16
C GLN A 13 -32.58 16.49 -3.72
N PRO A 14 -31.82 17.18 -4.59
CA PRO A 14 -30.45 17.68 -4.33
C PRO A 14 -30.28 18.49 -3.03
N GLN A 15 -31.36 19.06 -2.48
CA GLN A 15 -31.38 20.01 -1.36
C GLN A 15 -31.14 19.41 0.05
N SER A 16 -31.06 18.09 0.21
CA SER A 16 -30.80 17.44 1.54
C SER A 16 -29.41 16.79 1.67
N ARG A 17 -28.48 17.14 0.78
CA ARG A 17 -27.10 16.66 0.80
C ARG A 17 -26.21 17.66 1.55
N ILE A 18 -25.47 17.17 2.55
CA ILE A 18 -24.53 17.99 3.31
C ILE A 18 -23.28 18.15 2.45
N GLU A 19 -23.27 19.15 1.57
CA GLU A 19 -22.17 19.46 0.64
C GLU A 19 -20.81 19.55 1.33
N LEU A 20 -20.80 20.09 2.56
CA LEU A 20 -19.61 20.17 3.42
C LEU A 20 -18.92 18.81 3.62
N ILE A 21 -19.66 17.69 3.67
CA ILE A 21 -19.05 16.35 3.77
C ILE A 21 -18.29 16.03 2.49
N ASP A 22 -18.84 16.36 1.32
CA ASP A 22 -18.18 16.12 0.04
C ASP A 22 -16.95 17.04 -0.12
N VAL A 23 -17.00 18.29 0.36
CA VAL A 23 -15.83 19.19 0.42
C VAL A 23 -14.70 18.58 1.25
N ILE A 24 -15.01 18.08 2.45
CA ILE A 24 -14.00 17.46 3.33
C ILE A 24 -13.43 16.19 2.68
N ARG A 25 -14.24 15.37 1.99
CA ARG A 25 -13.75 14.22 1.21
C ARG A 25 -12.83 14.67 0.06
N GLY A 26 -13.21 15.73 -0.64
CA GLY A 26 -12.41 16.28 -1.73
C GLY A 26 -11.03 16.69 -1.22
N PHE A 27 -10.99 17.48 -0.15
CA PHE A 27 -9.74 17.83 0.54
C PHE A 27 -8.93 16.60 0.98
N ALA A 28 -9.61 15.59 1.55
CA ALA A 28 -8.96 14.37 2.02
C ALA A 28 -8.26 13.57 0.90
N LEU A 29 -8.76 13.60 -0.34
CA LEU A 29 -8.16 12.89 -1.47
C LEU A 29 -6.77 13.41 -1.84
N PHE A 30 -6.50 14.70 -1.63
CA PHE A 30 -5.17 15.27 -1.92
C PHE A 30 -4.10 14.58 -1.08
N GLY A 31 -4.27 14.57 0.25
CA GLY A 31 -3.27 13.99 1.13
C GLY A 31 -3.23 12.46 1.07
N VAL A 32 -4.32 11.78 0.68
CA VAL A 32 -4.26 10.34 0.38
C VAL A 32 -3.36 10.08 -0.84
N LEU A 33 -3.51 10.87 -1.91
CA LEU A 33 -2.63 10.75 -3.07
C LEU A 33 -1.19 11.11 -2.73
N ALA A 34 -0.97 12.22 -2.00
CA ALA A 34 0.36 12.67 -1.60
C ALA A 34 1.11 11.60 -0.80
N MET A 35 0.46 11.06 0.24
CA MET A 35 1.06 10.04 1.11
C MET A 35 1.38 8.75 0.37
N ASN A 36 0.53 8.36 -0.57
CA ASN A 36 0.71 7.12 -1.31
C ASN A 36 1.68 7.28 -2.49
N MET A 37 2.06 8.52 -2.84
CA MET A 37 2.88 8.78 -4.03
C MET A 37 4.24 8.10 -3.94
N SER A 38 4.92 8.17 -2.79
CA SER A 38 6.22 7.51 -2.59
C SER A 38 6.15 5.99 -2.83
N SER A 39 5.04 5.35 -2.44
CA SER A 39 4.81 3.93 -2.68
C SER A 39 4.46 3.62 -4.15
N TYR A 40 3.78 4.53 -4.85
CA TYR A 40 3.54 4.38 -6.29
C TYR A 40 4.82 4.59 -7.10
N SER A 41 5.58 5.63 -6.79
CA SER A 41 6.76 6.03 -7.55
C SER A 41 7.99 5.20 -7.19
N GLY A 42 8.03 4.57 -6.02
CA GLY A 42 9.25 3.92 -5.52
C GLY A 42 10.32 4.92 -5.08
N SER A 43 9.99 6.20 -4.90
CA SER A 43 10.98 7.25 -4.59
C SER A 43 11.74 7.01 -3.29
N PHE A 44 11.16 6.25 -2.35
CA PHE A 44 11.83 5.81 -1.11
C PHE A 44 13.08 4.94 -1.37
N MET A 45 13.17 4.26 -2.51
CA MET A 45 14.35 3.44 -2.85
C MET A 45 15.60 4.28 -3.10
N ALA A 46 15.43 5.57 -3.43
CA ALA A 46 16.50 6.50 -3.74
C ALA A 46 16.81 7.43 -2.56
N GLU A 47 16.41 7.09 -1.32
CA GLU A 47 16.54 7.94 -0.13
C GLU A 47 17.97 8.46 0.11
N GLU A 48 18.98 7.63 -0.16
CA GLU A 48 20.39 8.00 -0.02
C GLU A 48 20.79 9.15 -0.96
N THR A 49 20.12 9.26 -2.11
CA THR A 49 20.39 10.28 -3.13
C THR A 49 19.57 11.56 -2.96
N TRP A 50 18.65 11.60 -1.98
CA TRP A 50 17.78 12.75 -1.77
C TRP A 50 18.53 14.00 -1.33
N SER A 51 18.19 15.13 -1.96
CA SER A 51 18.68 16.44 -1.56
C SER A 51 18.16 16.82 -0.16
N ALA A 52 18.77 17.85 0.45
CA ALA A 52 18.24 18.41 1.70
C ALA A 52 16.79 18.87 1.53
N PHE A 53 16.44 19.45 0.39
CA PHE A 53 15.08 19.91 0.11
C PHE A 53 14.08 18.73 0.05
N ASP A 54 14.43 17.63 -0.61
CA ASP A 54 13.59 16.43 -0.67
C ASP A 54 13.34 15.85 0.73
N ARG A 55 14.38 15.80 1.59
CA ARG A 55 14.25 15.35 2.98
C ARG A 55 13.30 16.25 3.78
N TRP A 56 13.41 17.56 3.63
CA TRP A 56 12.50 18.52 4.24
C TRP A 56 11.05 18.35 3.77
N LEU A 57 10.82 18.04 2.49
CA LEU A 57 9.48 17.74 1.98
C LEU A 57 8.90 16.47 2.63
N VAL A 58 9.68 15.41 2.74
CA VAL A 58 9.26 14.16 3.38
C VAL A 58 8.95 14.38 4.87
N TRP A 59 9.77 15.15 5.59
CA TRP A 59 9.45 15.53 6.97
C TRP A 59 8.18 16.37 7.08
N GLY A 60 7.97 17.29 6.13
CA GLY A 60 6.74 18.06 6.00
C GLY A 60 5.52 17.18 5.75
N GLU A 61 5.67 16.13 4.94
CA GLU A 61 4.63 15.13 4.68
C GLU A 61 4.30 14.32 5.95
N HIS A 62 5.30 13.81 6.67
CA HIS A 62 5.09 13.15 7.97
C HIS A 62 4.38 14.07 8.97
N PHE A 63 4.76 15.35 9.01
CA PHE A 63 4.19 16.33 9.92
C PHE A 63 2.72 16.66 9.57
N LEU A 64 2.45 17.03 8.32
CA LEU A 64 1.16 17.61 7.89
C LEU A 64 0.18 16.57 7.33
N ILE A 65 0.67 15.52 6.68
CA ILE A 65 -0.15 14.64 5.84
C ILE A 65 -0.30 13.24 6.44
N GLU A 66 0.81 12.62 6.84
CA GLU A 66 0.82 11.19 7.19
C GLU A 66 -0.22 10.87 8.26
N ALA A 67 -1.10 9.93 7.94
CA ALA A 67 -2.21 9.46 8.77
C ALA A 67 -3.35 10.42 9.03
N LYS A 68 -3.22 11.72 8.74
CA LYS A 68 -4.29 12.71 8.97
C LYS A 68 -5.40 12.50 7.93
N PHE A 69 -5.03 12.31 6.67
CA PHE A 69 -5.99 12.30 5.55
C PHE A 69 -6.80 11.01 5.44
N TYR A 70 -6.19 9.84 5.66
CA TYR A 70 -7.00 8.61 5.80
C TYR A 70 -7.85 8.67 7.09
N SER A 71 -7.40 9.34 8.16
CA SER A 71 -8.20 9.49 9.38
C SER A 71 -9.45 10.34 9.16
N ILE A 72 -9.38 11.35 8.29
CA ILE A 72 -10.55 12.12 7.83
C ILE A 72 -11.55 11.19 7.14
N PHE A 73 -11.09 10.36 6.20
CA PHE A 73 -11.97 9.38 5.55
C PHE A 73 -12.58 8.39 6.52
N SER A 74 -11.80 7.88 7.47
CA SER A 74 -12.24 6.99 8.54
C SER A 74 -13.37 7.62 9.37
N PHE A 75 -13.18 8.88 9.78
CA PHE A 75 -14.20 9.66 10.47
C PHE A 75 -15.46 9.84 9.62
N LEU A 76 -15.32 10.22 8.36
CA LEU A 76 -16.45 10.41 7.45
C LEU A 76 -17.19 9.11 7.12
N PHE A 77 -16.52 7.96 7.19
CA PHE A 77 -17.15 6.66 7.02
C PHE A 77 -18.07 6.34 8.21
N GLY A 78 -17.56 6.49 9.44
CA GLY A 78 -18.35 6.34 10.66
C GLY A 78 -19.54 7.30 10.72
N LEU A 79 -19.32 8.57 10.36
CA LEU A 79 -20.37 9.58 10.20
C LEU A 79 -21.42 9.13 9.17
N GLY A 80 -20.97 8.60 8.03
CA GLY A 80 -21.84 8.08 6.98
C GLY A 80 -22.73 6.93 7.44
N LEU A 81 -22.21 6.02 8.27
CA LEU A 81 -23.00 4.95 8.88
C LEU A 81 -24.12 5.53 9.75
N ALA A 82 -23.78 6.43 10.67
CA ALA A 82 -24.76 7.07 11.55
C ALA A 82 -25.87 7.77 10.77
N ILE A 83 -25.50 8.56 9.74
CA ILE A 83 -26.46 9.27 8.89
C ILE A 83 -27.37 8.28 8.14
N GLN A 84 -26.83 7.17 7.63
CA GLN A 84 -27.63 6.16 6.95
C GLN A 84 -28.58 5.44 7.89
N MET A 85 -28.14 5.12 9.10
CA MET A 85 -28.95 4.47 10.12
C MET A 85 -30.12 5.36 10.53
N LEU A 86 -29.84 6.62 10.91
CA LEU A 86 -30.86 7.60 11.29
C LEU A 86 -31.89 7.83 10.17
N ARG A 87 -31.44 7.95 8.91
CA ARG A 87 -32.35 8.13 7.77
C ARG A 87 -33.19 6.89 7.48
N ALA A 88 -32.66 5.69 7.73
CA ALA A 88 -33.43 4.46 7.57
C ALA A 88 -34.51 4.34 8.65
N GLU A 89 -34.18 4.70 9.88
CA GLU A 89 -35.13 4.77 11.01
C GLU A 89 -36.23 5.80 10.74
N GLU A 90 -35.88 7.02 10.34
CA GLU A 90 -36.83 8.10 9.98
C GLU A 90 -37.82 7.70 8.86
N ARG A 91 -37.43 6.73 8.00
CA ARG A 91 -38.23 6.26 6.86
C ARG A 91 -38.90 4.90 7.09
N GLY A 92 -38.74 4.29 8.27
CA GLY A 92 -39.19 2.92 8.53
C GLY A 92 -38.56 1.86 7.61
N ALA A 93 -37.40 2.14 7.02
CA ALA A 93 -36.73 1.26 6.07
C ALA A 93 -35.80 0.25 6.76
N LYS A 94 -35.63 -0.93 6.16
CA LYS A 94 -34.71 -1.96 6.67
C LYS A 94 -33.25 -1.53 6.49
N PHE A 95 -32.62 -1.03 7.55
CA PHE A 95 -31.21 -0.62 7.57
C PHE A 95 -30.25 -1.79 7.33
N MET A 96 -30.43 -2.89 8.08
CA MET A 96 -29.43 -3.95 8.21
C MET A 96 -29.03 -4.62 6.88
N PRO A 97 -29.97 -5.12 6.06
CA PRO A 97 -29.61 -5.84 4.84
C PRO A 97 -28.91 -4.93 3.81
N VAL A 98 -29.34 -3.67 3.73
CA VAL A 98 -28.77 -2.68 2.81
C VAL A 98 -27.34 -2.33 3.23
N TYR A 99 -27.12 -2.12 4.53
CA TYR A 99 -25.79 -1.80 5.04
C TYR A 99 -24.81 -2.97 4.89
N LEU A 100 -25.23 -4.20 5.23
CA LEU A 100 -24.38 -5.39 5.04
C LEU A 100 -23.99 -5.58 3.58
N ARG A 101 -24.95 -5.45 2.64
CA ARG A 101 -24.64 -5.53 1.20
C ARG A 101 -23.68 -4.42 0.78
N ARG A 102 -23.89 -3.19 1.26
CA ARG A 102 -23.01 -2.04 0.96
C ARG A 102 -21.57 -2.32 1.35
N VAL A 103 -21.37 -2.81 2.57
CA VAL A 103 -20.05 -3.09 3.14
C VAL A 103 -19.42 -4.32 2.47
N PHE A 104 -20.20 -5.34 2.17
CA PHE A 104 -19.74 -6.51 1.43
C PHE A 104 -19.26 -6.15 0.02
N VAL A 105 -20.03 -5.35 -0.73
CA VAL A 105 -19.60 -4.89 -2.06
C VAL A 105 -18.35 -4.01 -1.95
N LEU A 106 -18.26 -3.17 -0.91
CA LEU A 106 -17.05 -2.38 -0.67
C LEU A 106 -15.83 -3.26 -0.39
N LEU A 107 -16.00 -4.35 0.38
CA LEU A 107 -14.95 -5.34 0.61
C LEU A 107 -14.48 -5.97 -0.71
N LEU A 108 -15.40 -6.37 -1.59
CA LEU A 108 -15.06 -6.92 -2.91
C LEU A 108 -14.29 -5.92 -3.77
N ILE A 109 -14.73 -4.65 -3.78
CA ILE A 109 -14.01 -3.57 -4.50
C ILE A 109 -12.61 -3.38 -3.92
N GLY A 110 -12.46 -3.35 -2.59
CA GLY A 110 -11.17 -3.22 -1.93
C GLY A 110 -10.24 -4.39 -2.22
N LEU A 111 -10.73 -5.63 -2.13
CA LEU A 111 -9.95 -6.81 -2.47
C LEU A 111 -9.50 -6.80 -3.93
N ALA A 112 -10.39 -6.44 -4.86
CA ALA A 112 -10.04 -6.30 -6.28
C ALA A 112 -9.04 -5.17 -6.52
N HIS A 113 -9.16 -4.05 -5.81
CA HIS A 113 -8.20 -2.95 -5.88
C HIS A 113 -6.82 -3.36 -5.34
N ALA A 114 -6.78 -4.02 -4.17
CA ALA A 114 -5.55 -4.51 -3.56
C ALA A 114 -4.76 -5.46 -4.46
N THR A 115 -5.46 -6.32 -5.22
CA THR A 115 -4.83 -7.33 -6.07
C THR A 115 -4.54 -6.79 -7.47
N LEU A 116 -5.52 -6.16 -8.12
CA LEU A 116 -5.45 -5.78 -9.54
C LEU A 116 -4.81 -4.41 -9.77
N LEU A 117 -4.88 -3.49 -8.80
CA LEU A 117 -4.43 -2.11 -9.00
C LEU A 117 -3.24 -1.76 -8.12
N TRP A 118 -3.32 -1.90 -6.80
CA TRP A 118 -2.25 -1.46 -5.89
C TRP A 118 -2.41 -2.03 -4.49
N THR A 119 -1.33 -2.48 -3.87
CA THR A 119 -1.33 -3.19 -2.58
C THR A 119 -1.77 -2.37 -1.37
N GLY A 120 -1.67 -1.04 -1.41
CA GLY A 120 -2.05 -0.15 -0.31
C GLY A 120 -3.55 0.15 -0.19
N ASP A 121 -4.43 -0.81 -0.50
CA ASP A 121 -5.88 -0.66 -0.37
C ASP A 121 -6.31 -0.36 1.09
N ILE A 122 -7.18 0.64 1.24
CA ILE A 122 -7.83 0.96 2.52
C ILE A 122 -9.30 0.53 2.58
N LEU A 123 -9.90 0.21 1.44
CA LEU A 123 -11.34 -0.05 1.33
C LEU A 123 -11.75 -1.37 1.98
N ALA A 124 -10.93 -2.42 1.83
CA ALA A 124 -11.15 -3.70 2.48
C ALA A 124 -11.13 -3.54 4.01
N LEU A 125 -10.16 -2.79 4.54
CA LEU A 125 -10.12 -2.48 5.97
C LEU A 125 -11.35 -1.69 6.41
N TYR A 126 -11.75 -0.67 5.65
CA TYR A 126 -12.93 0.12 5.97
C TYR A 126 -14.21 -0.72 5.98
N ALA A 127 -14.29 -1.73 5.11
CA ALA A 127 -15.39 -2.67 5.14
C ALA A 127 -15.39 -3.47 6.45
N LEU A 128 -14.24 -4.01 6.88
CA LEU A 128 -14.11 -4.74 8.15
C LEU A 128 -14.43 -3.85 9.37
N CYS A 129 -13.86 -2.64 9.44
CA CYS A 129 -14.18 -1.66 10.46
C CYS A 129 -15.68 -1.29 10.44
N GLY A 130 -16.27 -1.20 9.25
CA GLY A 130 -17.70 -0.94 9.07
C GLY A 130 -18.59 -2.06 9.61
N LEU A 131 -18.17 -3.33 9.49
CA LEU A 131 -18.85 -4.48 10.09
C LEU A 131 -18.68 -4.49 11.62
N LEU A 132 -17.49 -4.20 12.13
CA LEU A 132 -17.27 -4.16 13.57
C LEU A 132 -18.04 -3.01 14.23
N LEU A 133 -18.04 -1.82 13.62
CA LEU A 133 -18.78 -0.65 14.11
C LEU A 133 -20.29 -0.96 14.19
N LEU A 134 -20.80 -1.79 13.28
CA LEU A 134 -22.19 -2.22 13.29
C LEU A 134 -22.56 -2.97 14.58
N LEU A 135 -21.64 -3.74 15.18
CA LEU A 135 -21.88 -4.42 16.47
C LEU A 135 -22.03 -3.41 17.62
N LEU A 136 -21.33 -2.27 17.53
CA LEU A 136 -21.33 -1.21 18.53
C LEU A 136 -22.42 -0.16 18.32
N ARG A 137 -23.22 -0.25 17.24
CA ARG A 137 -24.18 0.79 16.83
C ARG A 137 -25.21 1.18 17.91
N ARG A 138 -25.61 0.19 18.72
CA ARG A 138 -26.64 0.32 19.77
C ARG A 138 -26.09 0.89 21.07
N LEU A 139 -24.77 1.05 21.20
CA LEU A 139 -24.17 1.60 22.40
C LEU A 139 -24.56 3.07 22.60
N SER A 140 -24.58 3.49 23.87
CA SER A 140 -24.80 4.88 24.24
C SER A 140 -23.66 5.77 23.72
N PRO A 141 -23.89 7.08 23.50
CA PRO A 141 -22.84 7.98 23.03
C PRO A 141 -21.59 7.98 23.93
N LYS A 142 -21.76 7.85 25.26
CA LYS A 142 -20.64 7.73 26.21
C LYS A 142 -19.84 6.44 25.98
N ALA A 143 -20.51 5.30 25.81
CA ALA A 143 -19.85 4.02 25.55
C ALA A 143 -19.10 4.03 24.20
N ILE A 144 -19.62 4.72 23.18
CA ILE A 144 -18.91 4.89 21.89
C ILE A 144 -17.62 5.71 22.08
N LEU A 145 -17.65 6.77 22.89
CA LEU A 145 -16.44 7.55 23.20
C LEU A 145 -15.41 6.73 23.96
N ILE A 146 -15.84 5.94 24.95
CA ILE A 146 -14.95 5.03 25.68
C ILE A 146 -14.32 4.02 24.72
N ALA A 147 -15.12 3.40 23.86
CA ALA A 147 -14.61 2.47 22.84
C ALA A 147 -13.62 3.16 21.89
N ALA A 148 -13.86 4.42 21.53
CA ALA A 148 -12.94 5.20 20.69
C ALA A 148 -11.60 5.43 21.40
N CYS A 149 -11.62 5.80 22.69
CA CYS A 149 -10.40 5.95 23.49
C CYS A 149 -9.64 4.63 23.64
N VAL A 150 -10.33 3.53 23.96
CA VAL A 150 -9.71 2.20 24.06
C VAL A 150 -9.09 1.78 22.73
N SER A 151 -9.82 1.97 21.62
CA SER A 151 -9.30 1.71 20.27
C SER A 151 -8.09 2.58 19.95
N LEU A 152 -8.08 3.84 20.38
CA LEU A 152 -6.94 4.73 20.15
C LEU A 152 -5.69 4.31 20.93
N LEU A 153 -5.84 3.70 22.10
CA LEU A 153 -4.71 3.21 22.90
C LEU A 153 -4.11 1.90 22.36
N HIS A 154 -4.81 1.17 21.51
CA HIS A 154 -4.36 -0.12 20.99
C HIS A 154 -2.95 -0.10 20.34
N PRO A 155 -2.62 0.82 19.40
CA PRO A 155 -1.29 0.86 18.81
C PRO A 155 -0.18 1.22 19.81
N LEU A 156 -0.51 1.98 20.86
CA LEU A 156 0.41 2.30 21.95
C LEU A 156 0.76 1.04 22.73
N VAL A 157 -0.25 0.26 23.12
CA VAL A 157 -0.09 -1.00 23.87
C VAL A 157 0.71 -2.03 23.05
N ILE A 158 0.38 -2.20 21.77
CA ILE A 158 1.12 -3.13 20.90
C ILE A 158 2.58 -2.70 20.71
N SER A 159 2.87 -1.40 20.81
CA SER A 159 4.23 -0.88 20.62
C SER A 159 5.06 -0.88 21.90
N LEU A 160 4.52 -1.32 23.05
CA LEU A 160 5.30 -1.50 24.28
C LEU A 160 6.35 -2.60 24.08
N PRO A 161 7.58 -2.47 24.63
CA PRO A 161 8.66 -3.42 24.39
C PRO A 161 8.29 -4.90 24.64
N GLY A 162 7.56 -5.16 25.74
CA GLY A 162 7.13 -6.51 26.12
C GLY A 162 6.03 -7.13 25.25
N VAL A 163 5.29 -6.31 24.49
CA VAL A 163 4.22 -6.77 23.59
C VAL A 163 4.70 -6.77 22.13
N ASN A 164 5.44 -5.74 21.74
CA ASN A 164 5.92 -5.55 20.39
C ASN A 164 6.81 -6.71 19.95
N THR A 165 7.78 -7.11 20.76
CA THR A 165 8.78 -8.14 20.40
C THR A 165 8.16 -9.49 20.02
N PRO A 166 7.30 -10.12 20.86
CA PRO A 166 6.66 -11.38 20.49
C PRO A 166 5.71 -11.22 19.30
N PHE A 167 5.03 -10.07 19.20
CA PHE A 167 4.12 -9.79 18.08
C PHE A 167 4.87 -9.67 16.76
N THR A 168 5.97 -8.90 16.71
CA THR A 168 6.80 -8.76 15.52
C THR A 168 7.48 -10.08 15.15
N ALA A 169 7.92 -10.88 16.13
CA ALA A 169 8.49 -12.20 15.86
C ALA A 169 7.44 -13.18 15.29
N ALA A 170 6.20 -13.15 15.78
CA ALA A 170 5.10 -13.92 15.18
C ALA A 170 4.80 -13.45 13.76
N PHE A 171 4.75 -12.13 13.55
CA PHE A 171 4.56 -11.52 12.23
C PHE A 171 5.65 -11.96 11.25
N SER A 172 6.93 -11.79 11.60
CA SER A 172 8.05 -12.20 10.76
C SER A 172 8.02 -13.68 10.41
N ARG A 173 7.58 -14.57 11.31
CA ARG A 173 7.42 -16.00 11.01
C ARG A 173 6.30 -16.26 10.00
N MET A 174 5.17 -15.56 10.14
CA MET A 174 4.06 -15.67 9.20
C MET A 174 4.39 -15.08 7.82
N THR A 175 5.35 -14.16 7.75
CA THR A 175 5.76 -13.51 6.50
C THR A 175 7.12 -13.93 5.97
N ALA A 176 7.81 -14.90 6.60
CA ALA A 176 9.17 -15.31 6.25
C ALA A 176 9.33 -15.87 4.84
N GLY A 177 8.22 -16.31 4.20
CA GLY A 177 8.21 -16.77 2.81
C GLY A 177 8.05 -15.66 1.76
N PHE A 178 7.90 -14.40 2.17
CA PHE A 178 7.79 -13.26 1.25
C PHE A 178 9.14 -12.55 1.15
N ASP A 179 9.80 -12.65 0.00
CA ASP A 179 11.03 -11.92 -0.28
C ASP A 179 10.70 -10.52 -0.83
N ASP A 180 11.01 -9.49 -0.03
CA ASP A 180 10.76 -8.08 -0.34
C ASP A 180 11.64 -7.59 -1.52
N GLN A 181 12.82 -8.19 -1.72
CA GLN A 181 13.73 -7.83 -2.81
C GLN A 181 13.22 -8.30 -4.17
N THR A 182 12.64 -9.51 -4.23
CA THR A 182 11.95 -10.01 -5.43
C THR A 182 10.77 -9.10 -5.82
N GLY A 183 10.04 -8.55 -4.83
CA GLY A 183 8.92 -7.63 -5.08
C GLY A 183 9.31 -6.32 -5.77
N GLN A 184 10.38 -5.67 -5.32
CA GLN A 184 10.85 -4.41 -5.90
C GLN A 184 11.32 -4.55 -7.35
N ALA A 185 12.03 -5.65 -7.67
CA ALA A 185 12.45 -5.94 -9.04
C ALA A 185 11.26 -6.14 -9.99
N LEU A 186 10.18 -6.77 -9.51
CA LEU A 186 8.93 -6.95 -10.27
C LEU A 186 8.20 -5.63 -10.51
N TYR A 187 8.24 -4.67 -9.59
CA TYR A 187 7.65 -3.35 -9.83
C TYR A 187 8.42 -2.54 -10.90
N LEU A 188 9.74 -2.75 -11.01
CA LEU A 188 10.60 -2.12 -12.01
C LEU A 188 10.44 -2.73 -13.41
N THR A 189 10.40 -4.06 -13.51
CA THR A 189 10.56 -4.78 -14.80
C THR A 189 9.50 -5.85 -15.06
N GLY A 190 8.68 -6.16 -14.06
CA GLY A 190 7.71 -7.24 -14.13
C GLY A 190 6.51 -6.94 -15.01
N THR A 191 5.95 -8.02 -15.54
CA THR A 191 4.68 -8.01 -16.29
C THR A 191 3.50 -7.67 -15.38
N TYR A 192 2.37 -7.24 -15.93
CA TYR A 192 1.18 -6.97 -15.13
C TYR A 192 0.72 -8.19 -14.33
N PHE A 193 0.81 -9.40 -14.92
CA PHE A 193 0.44 -10.63 -14.23
C PHE A 193 1.38 -10.94 -13.08
N GLN A 194 2.70 -10.89 -13.30
CA GLN A 194 3.68 -11.11 -12.22
C GLN A 194 3.50 -10.09 -11.08
N VAL A 195 3.30 -8.82 -11.41
CA VAL A 195 3.01 -7.78 -10.42
C VAL A 195 1.69 -8.05 -9.71
N THR A 196 0.65 -8.54 -10.39
CA THR A 196 -0.63 -8.89 -9.76
C THR A 196 -0.50 -10.05 -8.79
N VAL A 197 0.27 -11.08 -9.15
CA VAL A 197 0.57 -12.21 -8.25
C VAL A 197 1.35 -11.71 -7.04
N GLN A 198 2.36 -10.85 -7.26
CA GLN A 198 3.12 -10.21 -6.18
C GLN A 198 2.21 -9.42 -5.25
N ARG A 199 1.31 -8.58 -5.79
CA ARG A 199 0.34 -7.80 -5.02
C ARG A 199 -0.62 -8.66 -4.22
N PHE A 200 -1.06 -9.80 -4.76
CA PHE A 200 -1.91 -10.72 -4.02
C PHE A 200 -1.22 -11.23 -2.75
N TRP A 201 0.04 -11.62 -2.88
CA TRP A 201 0.87 -12.11 -1.77
C TRP A 201 1.23 -11.00 -0.78
N GLU A 202 1.74 -9.87 -1.25
CA GLU A 202 2.01 -8.69 -0.44
C GLU A 202 0.76 -8.22 0.31
N GLY A 203 -0.39 -8.20 -0.36
CA GLY A 203 -1.67 -7.84 0.24
C GLY A 203 -2.04 -8.73 1.42
N ASN A 204 -1.70 -10.03 1.40
CA ASN A 204 -1.92 -10.92 2.55
C ASN A 204 -1.02 -10.56 3.73
N ALA A 205 0.25 -10.26 3.48
CA ALA A 205 1.18 -9.80 4.53
C ALA A 205 0.76 -8.42 5.08
N MET A 206 0.42 -7.47 4.21
CA MET A 206 0.01 -6.11 4.58
C MET A 206 -1.29 -6.09 5.40
N ARG A 207 -2.21 -7.02 5.18
CA ARG A 207 -3.42 -7.18 6.02
C ARG A 207 -3.09 -7.56 7.46
N LEU A 208 -1.97 -8.24 7.72
CA LEU A 208 -1.51 -8.50 9.09
C LEU A 208 -0.85 -7.25 9.68
N VAL A 209 -0.12 -6.46 8.88
CA VAL A 209 0.47 -5.17 9.32
C VAL A 209 -0.61 -4.16 9.69
N ILE A 210 -1.74 -4.18 8.99
CA ILE A 210 -2.82 -3.24 9.24
C ILE A 210 -3.41 -3.36 10.65
N LEU A 211 -3.21 -4.50 11.34
CA LEU A 211 -3.56 -4.66 12.74
C LEU A 211 -2.85 -3.60 13.61
N PHE A 212 -1.60 -3.23 13.31
CA PHE A 212 -0.90 -2.15 14.03
C PHE A 212 -1.58 -0.79 13.87
N ALA A 213 -2.21 -0.53 12.72
CA ALA A 213 -2.92 0.73 12.44
C ALA A 213 -4.42 0.69 12.76
N PHE A 214 -4.97 -0.51 12.98
CA PHE A 214 -6.40 -0.77 13.15
C PHE A 214 -7.00 0.10 14.25
N GLY A 215 -6.35 0.16 15.42
CA GLY A 215 -6.84 0.93 16.56
C GLY A 215 -7.02 2.43 16.25
N SER A 216 -6.06 3.03 15.54
CA SER A 216 -6.13 4.44 15.11
C SER A 216 -7.24 4.68 14.08
N ILE A 217 -7.48 3.71 13.19
CA ILE A 217 -8.50 3.83 12.15
C ILE A 217 -9.89 3.65 12.74
N PHE A 218 -10.06 2.61 13.55
CA PHE A 218 -11.34 2.27 14.15
C PHE A 218 -11.79 3.30 15.20
N SER A 219 -10.86 3.93 15.92
CA SER A 219 -11.19 5.05 16.82
C SER A 219 -11.79 6.23 16.04
N MET A 220 -11.25 6.57 14.86
CA MET A 220 -11.80 7.62 14.01
C MET A 220 -13.17 7.24 13.45
N PHE A 221 -13.40 5.97 13.09
CA PHE A 221 -14.75 5.46 12.74
C PHE A 221 -15.74 5.70 13.89
N LEU A 222 -15.36 5.37 15.13
CA LEU A 222 -16.21 5.55 16.31
C LEU A 222 -16.49 7.04 16.60
N LEU A 223 -15.48 7.91 16.50
CA LEU A 223 -15.65 9.35 16.67
C LEU A 223 -16.54 9.96 15.59
N GLY A 224 -16.39 9.50 14.34
CA GLY A 224 -17.28 9.86 13.23
C GLY A 224 -18.71 9.43 13.47
N PHE A 225 -18.90 8.19 13.92
CA PHE A 225 -20.21 7.64 14.26
C PHE A 225 -20.86 8.39 15.43
N TYR A 226 -20.08 8.74 16.46
CA TYR A 226 -20.53 9.60 17.55
C TYR A 226 -21.02 10.96 17.03
N ALA A 227 -20.21 11.66 16.22
CA ALA A 227 -20.57 12.95 15.64
C ALA A 227 -21.85 12.87 14.79
N GLY A 228 -22.04 11.75 14.07
CA GLY A 228 -23.25 11.48 13.31
C GLY A 228 -24.48 11.22 14.17
N LYS A 229 -24.37 10.45 15.26
CA LYS A 229 -25.47 10.25 16.23
C LYS A 229 -25.88 11.57 16.89
N GLN A 230 -24.91 12.45 17.16
CA GLN A 230 -25.16 13.79 17.70
C GLN A 230 -25.66 14.80 16.66
N LYS A 231 -25.77 14.40 15.39
CA LYS A 231 -26.19 15.26 14.27
C LYS A 231 -25.35 16.55 14.16
N VAL A 232 -24.04 16.48 14.46
CA VAL A 232 -23.14 17.66 14.52
C VAL A 232 -23.12 18.45 13.21
N PHE A 233 -23.11 17.76 12.07
CA PHE A 233 -23.08 18.39 10.74
C PHE A 233 -24.42 19.02 10.34
N GLN A 234 -25.53 18.55 10.91
CA GLN A 234 -26.87 19.07 10.68
C GLN A 234 -27.20 20.24 11.60
N ARG A 235 -26.66 20.24 12.83
CA ARG A 235 -26.89 21.24 13.88
C ARG A 235 -25.67 22.14 14.09
N LEU A 236 -25.03 22.51 12.98
CA LEU A 236 -23.68 23.11 13.00
C LEU A 236 -23.61 24.41 13.82
N ALA A 237 -24.64 25.25 13.73
CA ALA A 237 -24.75 26.52 14.47
C ALA A 237 -24.64 26.32 15.99
N GLU A 238 -25.25 25.27 16.53
CA GLU A 238 -25.23 24.95 17.96
C GLU A 238 -23.85 24.49 18.43
N TYR A 239 -23.09 23.82 17.55
CA TYR A 239 -21.78 23.29 17.87
C TYR A 239 -20.63 24.28 17.60
N LEU A 240 -20.88 25.48 17.07
CA LEU A 240 -19.81 26.45 16.75
C LEU A 240 -18.84 26.73 17.91
N PRO A 241 -19.29 26.95 19.17
CA PRO A 241 -18.36 27.18 20.29
C PRO A 241 -17.50 25.96 20.61
N LEU A 242 -18.03 24.75 20.44
CA LEU A 242 -17.27 23.51 20.61
C LEU A 242 -16.26 23.35 19.47
N LEU A 243 -16.68 23.57 18.22
CA LEU A 243 -15.81 23.44 17.05
C LEU A 243 -14.62 24.40 17.09
N ARG A 244 -14.81 25.64 17.56
CA ARG A 244 -13.70 26.58 17.77
C ARG A 244 -12.72 26.08 18.82
N ARG A 245 -13.20 25.57 19.95
CA ARG A 245 -12.35 24.99 21.00
C ARG A 245 -11.58 23.77 20.49
N VAL A 246 -12.26 22.85 19.80
CA VAL A 246 -11.64 21.68 19.20
C VAL A 246 -10.59 22.12 18.17
N MET A 247 -10.90 23.05 17.28
CA MET A 247 -9.95 23.58 16.30
C MET A 247 -8.69 24.13 16.97
N THR A 248 -8.82 24.98 17.99
CA THR A 248 -7.67 25.58 18.68
C THR A 248 -6.83 24.54 19.41
N TRP A 249 -7.46 23.68 20.22
CA TRP A 249 -6.72 22.66 20.98
C TRP A 249 -6.08 21.60 20.08
N SER A 250 -6.78 21.21 19.01
CA SER A 250 -6.27 20.26 18.04
C SER A 250 -5.15 20.84 17.18
N LEU A 251 -5.14 22.15 16.93
CA LEU A 251 -4.00 22.84 16.32
C LEU A 251 -2.80 22.87 17.28
N VAL A 252 -2.97 23.38 18.50
CA VAL A 252 -1.86 23.51 19.47
C VAL A 252 -1.26 22.15 19.78
N LEU A 253 -2.09 21.19 20.19
CA LEU A 253 -1.63 19.84 20.50
C LEU A 253 -1.13 19.11 19.26
N GLY A 254 -1.77 19.33 18.10
CA GLY A 254 -1.36 18.74 16.84
C GLY A 254 0.02 19.20 16.40
N LEU A 255 0.32 20.49 16.47
CA LEU A 255 1.66 21.01 16.14
C LEU A 255 2.72 20.43 17.08
N LEU A 256 2.46 20.40 18.39
CA LEU A 256 3.42 19.88 19.38
C LEU A 256 3.68 18.37 19.20
N LEU A 257 2.62 17.57 19.10
CA LEU A 257 2.76 16.11 18.97
C LEU A 257 3.35 15.70 17.62
N ASN A 258 3.04 16.41 16.52
CA ASN A 258 3.65 16.12 15.23
C ASN A 258 5.11 16.59 15.16
N ALA A 259 5.47 17.69 15.84
CA ALA A 259 6.87 18.08 15.98
C ALA A 259 7.66 17.01 16.73
N LEU A 260 7.10 16.49 17.84
CA LEU A 260 7.72 15.40 18.58
C LEU A 260 7.82 14.12 17.74
N TYR A 261 6.79 13.80 16.96
CA TYR A 261 6.79 12.66 16.06
C TYR A 261 7.89 12.75 15.01
N VAL A 262 7.98 13.87 14.31
CA VAL A 262 9.01 14.10 13.28
C VAL A 262 10.40 14.18 13.92
N PHE A 263 10.54 14.80 15.09
CA PHE A 263 11.80 14.78 15.85
C PHE A 263 12.26 13.34 16.14
N ALA A 264 11.35 12.47 16.58
CA ALA A 264 11.64 11.06 16.84
C ALA A 264 11.99 10.26 15.55
N LEU A 265 11.54 10.72 14.39
CA LEU A 265 11.93 10.14 13.09
C LEU A 265 13.32 10.60 12.66
N ILE A 266 13.63 11.89 12.79
CA ILE A 266 14.89 12.50 12.36
C ILE A 266 16.05 12.11 13.29
N TYR A 267 15.77 12.01 14.59
CA TYR A 267 16.78 11.81 15.62
C TYR A 267 16.52 10.51 16.41
N PRO A 268 16.49 9.33 15.74
CA PRO A 268 16.13 8.07 16.40
C PRO A 268 17.15 7.64 17.46
N ASP A 269 18.39 8.14 17.39
CA ASP A 269 19.46 7.80 18.33
C ASP A 269 19.32 8.48 19.69
N TYR A 270 18.52 9.54 19.79
CA TYR A 270 18.14 10.13 21.07
C TYR A 270 17.07 9.33 21.82
N ILE A 271 16.55 8.25 21.20
CA ILE A 271 15.51 7.40 21.76
C ILE A 271 16.10 6.00 22.00
N PRO A 272 15.98 5.46 23.24
CA PRO A 272 16.39 4.10 23.56
C PRO A 272 15.80 3.09 22.57
N ALA A 273 16.60 2.13 22.11
CA ALA A 273 16.26 1.25 20.99
C ALA A 273 14.96 0.47 21.20
N ASP A 274 14.71 0.02 22.43
CA ASP A 274 13.50 -0.66 22.88
C ASP A 274 12.26 0.25 22.84
N LEU A 275 12.43 1.55 23.03
CA LEU A 275 11.36 2.55 22.99
C LEU A 275 11.12 3.16 21.60
N ARG A 276 11.98 2.92 20.61
CA ARG A 276 11.82 3.44 19.24
C ARG A 276 10.49 3.04 18.58
N PRO A 277 9.98 1.79 18.71
CA PRO A 277 8.66 1.44 18.17
C PRO A 277 7.54 2.24 18.85
N LEU A 278 7.63 2.41 20.17
CA LEU A 278 6.68 3.17 20.97
C LEU A 278 6.69 4.65 20.60
N SER A 279 7.87 5.26 20.42
CA SER A 279 7.98 6.66 20.02
C SER A 279 7.43 6.88 18.61
N ARG A 280 7.80 6.03 17.64
CA ARG A 280 7.33 6.16 16.26
C ARG A 280 5.84 5.89 16.13
N ARG A 281 5.32 4.77 16.64
CA ARG A 281 3.91 4.39 16.44
C ARG A 281 2.98 5.01 17.48
N GLY A 282 3.41 5.08 18.74
CA GLY A 282 2.64 5.62 19.86
C GLY A 282 2.42 7.12 19.73
N VAL A 283 3.48 7.91 19.49
CA VAL A 283 3.34 9.37 19.30
C VAL A 283 2.50 9.66 18.05
N ARG A 284 2.75 8.97 16.93
CA ARG A 284 1.93 9.10 15.71
C ARG A 284 0.44 8.85 15.96
N THR A 285 0.11 7.89 16.82
CA THR A 285 -1.27 7.53 17.16
C THR A 285 -2.02 8.67 17.83
N LEU A 286 -1.34 9.51 18.62
CA LEU A 286 -1.92 10.69 19.25
C LEU A 286 -1.81 11.95 18.36
N ALA A 287 -0.72 12.04 17.60
CA ALA A 287 -0.40 13.17 16.74
C ALA A 287 -1.30 13.26 15.49
N ALA A 288 -1.64 12.13 14.87
CA ALA A 288 -2.44 12.15 13.64
C ALA A 288 -3.91 12.58 13.86
N PRO A 289 -4.65 12.06 14.87
CA PRO A 289 -6.03 12.48 15.11
C PRO A 289 -6.15 13.97 15.45
N THR A 290 -5.18 14.56 16.14
CA THR A 290 -5.22 15.98 16.52
C THR A 290 -5.17 16.88 15.29
N LEU A 291 -4.17 16.77 14.42
CA LEU A 291 -4.17 17.56 13.16
C LEU A 291 -5.33 17.19 12.22
N CYS A 292 -5.79 15.93 12.22
CA CYS A 292 -7.00 15.53 11.51
C CYS A 292 -8.23 16.33 11.99
N PHE A 293 -8.46 16.45 13.29
CA PHE A 293 -9.55 17.25 13.84
C PHE A 293 -9.37 18.74 13.57
N PHE A 294 -8.13 19.24 13.56
CA PHE A 294 -7.85 20.60 13.13
C PHE A 294 -8.33 20.82 11.69
N TYR A 295 -7.94 19.96 10.74
CA TYR A 295 -8.38 20.09 9.34
C TYR A 295 -9.91 20.03 9.19
N ILE A 296 -10.56 19.06 9.83
CA ILE A 296 -12.02 18.92 9.79
C ILE A 296 -12.70 20.18 10.34
N THR A 297 -12.33 20.61 11.54
CA THR A 297 -12.99 21.75 12.20
C THR A 297 -12.65 23.09 11.56
N ALA A 298 -11.43 23.28 11.07
CA ALA A 298 -11.04 24.45 10.30
C ALA A 298 -11.87 24.56 9.01
N ILE A 299 -12.01 23.47 8.25
CA ILE A 299 -12.86 23.46 7.05
C ILE A 299 -14.31 23.76 7.42
N MET A 300 -14.86 23.13 8.47
CA MET A 300 -16.24 23.39 8.92
C MET A 300 -16.47 24.86 9.28
N LEU A 301 -15.55 25.48 10.01
CA LEU A 301 -15.63 26.88 10.43
C LEU A 301 -15.39 27.86 9.28
N LEU A 302 -14.44 27.59 8.38
CA LEU A 302 -14.22 28.38 7.17
C LEU A 302 -15.44 28.32 6.24
N TYR A 303 -16.07 27.15 6.11
CA TYR A 303 -17.26 26.97 5.28
C TYR A 303 -18.47 27.78 5.75
N GLN A 304 -18.46 28.31 6.98
CA GLN A 304 -19.49 29.24 7.48
C GLN A 304 -19.37 30.65 6.87
N LYS A 305 -18.24 30.98 6.26
CA LYS A 305 -18.00 32.30 5.65
C LYS A 305 -18.24 32.19 4.14
N ASP A 306 -19.10 33.02 3.56
CA ASP A 306 -19.52 32.91 2.15
C ASP A 306 -18.34 32.88 1.17
N ARG A 307 -17.33 33.74 1.37
CA ARG A 307 -16.11 33.76 0.54
C ARG A 307 -15.37 32.43 0.53
N TRP A 308 -15.28 31.78 1.69
CA TRP A 308 -14.59 30.50 1.83
C TRP A 308 -15.47 29.34 1.41
N ARG A 309 -16.78 29.42 1.63
CA ARG A 309 -17.75 28.46 1.10
C ARG A 309 -17.60 28.33 -0.42
N GLN A 310 -17.60 29.44 -1.15
CA GLN A 310 -17.43 29.42 -2.62
C GLN A 310 -16.11 28.76 -3.05
N ARG A 311 -14.99 29.11 -2.39
CA ARG A 311 -13.66 28.54 -2.70
C ARG A 311 -13.58 27.05 -2.40
N LEU A 312 -14.09 26.63 -1.25
CA LEU A 312 -14.03 25.23 -0.81
C LEU A 312 -15.00 24.34 -1.60
N SER A 313 -16.11 24.89 -2.10
CA SER A 313 -17.10 24.14 -2.89
C SER A 313 -16.52 23.64 -4.22
N ILE A 314 -15.41 24.20 -4.71
CA ILE A 314 -14.65 23.68 -5.86
C ILE A 314 -14.20 22.23 -5.62
N LEU A 315 -14.00 21.83 -4.37
CA LEU A 315 -13.60 20.46 -4.00
C LEU A 315 -14.79 19.48 -3.91
N ALA A 316 -16.03 19.99 -3.86
CA ALA A 316 -17.21 19.15 -3.68
C ALA A 316 -17.40 18.12 -4.81
N PRO A 317 -17.24 18.46 -6.12
CA PRO A 317 -17.32 17.47 -7.20
C PRO A 317 -16.35 16.31 -7.01
N LEU A 318 -15.11 16.61 -6.63
CA LEU A 318 -14.07 15.61 -6.39
C LEU A 318 -14.48 14.64 -5.27
N GLY A 319 -14.97 15.16 -4.14
CA GLY A 319 -15.40 14.33 -3.01
C GLY A 319 -16.74 13.60 -3.24
N ARG A 320 -17.60 14.10 -4.14
CA ARG A 320 -18.79 13.36 -4.61
C ARG A 320 -18.41 12.10 -5.41
N MET A 321 -17.22 12.08 -6.00
CA MET A 321 -16.63 10.98 -6.77
C MET A 321 -15.43 10.35 -6.04
N ALA A 322 -15.45 10.33 -4.70
CA ALA A 322 -14.28 9.92 -3.93
C ALA A 322 -13.77 8.50 -4.22
N LEU A 323 -14.67 7.52 -4.40
CA LEU A 323 -14.29 6.14 -4.74
C LEU A 323 -13.75 6.07 -6.17
N THR A 324 -14.41 6.74 -7.13
CA THR A 324 -13.89 6.79 -8.51
C THR A 324 -12.50 7.43 -8.56
N ASN A 325 -12.31 8.57 -7.87
CA ASN A 325 -11.05 9.29 -7.89
C ASN A 325 -9.92 8.53 -7.17
N TYR A 326 -10.23 7.82 -6.09
CA TYR A 326 -9.26 6.96 -5.40
C TYR A 326 -8.79 5.80 -6.30
N LEU A 327 -9.72 5.09 -6.95
CA LEU A 327 -9.36 4.01 -7.88
C LEU A 327 -8.62 4.54 -9.12
N LEU A 328 -9.02 5.71 -9.62
CA LEU A 328 -8.37 6.37 -10.74
C LEU A 328 -6.94 6.81 -10.40
N GLN A 329 -6.69 7.27 -9.16
CA GLN A 329 -5.34 7.56 -8.68
C GLN A 329 -4.46 6.32 -8.80
N SER A 330 -4.88 5.18 -8.24
CA SER A 330 -4.09 3.94 -8.32
C SER A 330 -3.86 3.46 -9.76
N LEU A 331 -4.91 3.50 -10.59
CA LEU A 331 -4.81 3.11 -11.98
C LEU A 331 -3.77 3.98 -12.72
N VAL A 332 -3.87 5.31 -12.60
CA VAL A 332 -2.98 6.24 -13.29
C VAL A 332 -1.56 6.12 -12.75
N MET A 333 -1.37 6.14 -11.42
CA MET A 333 -0.03 6.13 -10.84
C MET A 333 0.71 4.83 -11.14
N THR A 334 0.04 3.68 -11.06
CA THR A 334 0.69 2.41 -11.42
C THR A 334 0.94 2.28 -12.93
N THR A 335 0.11 2.91 -13.77
CA THR A 335 0.39 2.99 -15.23
C THR A 335 1.60 3.89 -15.52
N ILE A 336 1.81 4.96 -14.75
CA ILE A 336 2.97 5.84 -14.94
C ILE A 336 4.24 5.16 -14.42
N PHE A 337 4.21 4.61 -13.22
CA PHE A 337 5.45 4.19 -12.57
C PHE A 337 5.84 2.74 -12.87
N TYR A 338 4.91 1.79 -12.90
CA TYR A 338 5.32 0.38 -12.88
C TYR A 338 5.86 -0.09 -14.25
N GLY A 339 6.69 -1.13 -14.23
CA GLY A 339 7.37 -1.67 -15.42
C GLY A 339 6.44 -2.08 -16.56
N TYR A 340 5.23 -2.55 -16.25
CA TYR A 340 4.21 -2.86 -17.27
C TYR A 340 3.55 -1.62 -17.91
N GLY A 341 3.79 -0.44 -17.35
CA GLY A 341 3.25 0.85 -17.77
C GLY A 341 4.29 1.69 -18.52
N LEU A 342 4.60 2.89 -18.00
CA LEU A 342 5.68 3.74 -18.54
C LEU A 342 7.04 3.47 -17.88
N GLY A 343 7.10 2.68 -16.80
CA GLY A 343 8.36 2.20 -16.21
C GLY A 343 9.17 3.24 -15.42
N PHE A 344 8.55 4.29 -14.87
CA PHE A 344 9.24 5.33 -14.08
C PHE A 344 9.49 4.98 -12.59
N PHE A 345 9.26 3.74 -12.17
CA PHE A 345 9.44 3.30 -10.78
C PHE A 345 10.90 3.49 -10.33
N GLY A 346 11.10 4.05 -9.14
CA GLY A 346 12.39 4.40 -8.55
C GLY A 346 13.06 5.65 -9.17
N GLN A 347 12.47 6.31 -10.17
CA GLN A 347 13.14 7.39 -10.91
C GLN A 347 12.81 8.81 -10.43
N PHE A 348 11.84 8.96 -9.53
CA PHE A 348 11.36 10.27 -9.08
C PHE A 348 11.89 10.61 -7.69
N SER A 349 12.21 11.88 -7.46
CA SER A 349 12.48 12.41 -6.12
C SER A 349 11.16 12.82 -5.43
N PRO A 350 11.14 12.97 -4.09
CA PRO A 350 9.99 13.49 -3.36
C PRO A 350 9.47 14.84 -3.90
N GLY A 351 10.37 15.73 -4.34
CA GLY A 351 9.97 16.98 -5.01
C GLY A 351 9.23 16.76 -6.32
N ALA A 352 9.70 15.85 -7.16
CA ALA A 352 9.03 15.50 -8.42
C ALA A 352 7.67 14.84 -8.18
N ASP A 353 7.59 13.94 -7.19
CA ASP A 353 6.36 13.30 -6.74
C ASP A 353 5.30 14.34 -6.36
N LEU A 354 5.66 15.33 -5.54
CA LEU A 354 4.73 16.39 -5.12
C LEU A 354 4.19 17.20 -6.32
N ILE A 355 5.01 17.46 -7.34
CA ILE A 355 4.57 18.14 -8.56
C ILE A 355 3.50 17.30 -9.29
N VAL A 356 3.74 15.99 -9.44
CA VAL A 356 2.77 15.07 -10.05
C VAL A 356 1.48 15.05 -9.25
N VAL A 357 1.54 14.97 -7.92
CA VAL A 357 0.37 15.02 -7.03
C VAL A 357 -0.45 16.29 -7.30
N VAL A 358 0.18 17.47 -7.30
CA VAL A 358 -0.51 18.75 -7.48
C VAL A 358 -1.17 18.86 -8.85
N ILE A 359 -0.43 18.53 -9.91
CA ILE A 359 -0.94 18.59 -11.29
C ILE A 359 -2.12 17.62 -11.46
N PHE A 360 -1.93 16.36 -11.05
CA PHE A 360 -2.96 15.34 -11.20
C PHE A 360 -4.21 15.65 -10.36
N TYR A 361 -4.04 16.08 -9.12
CA TYR A 361 -5.16 16.48 -8.26
C TYR A 361 -5.95 17.66 -8.84
N ALA A 362 -5.26 18.69 -9.36
CA ALA A 362 -5.91 19.81 -10.02
C ALA A 362 -6.71 19.38 -11.28
N LEU A 363 -6.17 18.43 -12.04
CA LEU A 363 -6.88 17.81 -13.16
C LEU A 363 -8.11 17.02 -12.68
N GLN A 364 -7.98 16.21 -11.62
CA GLN A 364 -9.10 15.45 -11.06
C GLN A 364 -10.25 16.35 -10.59
N ILE A 365 -9.96 17.53 -10.04
CA ILE A 365 -10.99 18.53 -9.66
C ILE A 365 -11.82 18.91 -10.89
N ARG A 366 -11.14 19.30 -11.98
CA ARG A 366 -11.80 19.73 -13.23
C ARG A 366 -12.57 18.59 -13.88
N LEU A 367 -11.95 17.41 -13.97
CA LEU A 367 -12.58 16.21 -14.54
C LEU A 367 -13.81 15.79 -13.74
N SER A 368 -13.75 15.85 -12.41
CA SER A 368 -14.90 15.51 -11.55
C SER A 368 -16.05 16.50 -11.72
N ALA A 369 -15.76 17.80 -11.83
CA ALA A 369 -16.77 18.81 -12.11
C ALA A 369 -17.44 18.58 -13.47
N TRP A 370 -16.62 18.46 -14.52
CA TRP A 370 -17.07 18.15 -15.89
C TRP A 370 -17.90 16.86 -15.96
N TRP A 371 -17.49 15.82 -15.23
CA TRP A 371 -18.22 14.56 -15.19
C TRP A 371 -19.60 14.72 -14.56
N LEU A 372 -19.69 15.42 -13.43
CA LEU A 372 -20.92 15.57 -12.66
C LEU A 372 -21.94 16.54 -13.27
N GLU A 373 -21.54 17.32 -14.28
CA GLU A 373 -22.47 18.05 -15.14
C GLU A 373 -23.32 17.10 -16.01
N ARG A 374 -22.79 15.92 -16.33
CA ARG A 374 -23.39 14.95 -17.27
C ARG A 374 -23.98 13.74 -16.56
N TYR A 375 -23.39 13.36 -15.43
CA TYR A 375 -23.71 12.14 -14.69
C TYR A 375 -23.98 12.42 -13.21
N ARG A 376 -24.84 11.62 -12.60
CA ARG A 376 -25.24 11.79 -11.18
C ARG A 376 -24.17 11.34 -10.19
N PHE A 377 -23.39 10.34 -10.59
CA PHE A 377 -22.38 9.66 -9.79
C PHE A 377 -21.12 9.41 -10.62
N GLY A 378 -19.99 9.22 -9.96
CA GLY A 378 -18.84 8.61 -10.61
C GLY A 378 -19.14 7.14 -10.97
N PRO A 379 -18.43 6.54 -11.95
CA PRO A 379 -18.64 5.16 -12.37
C PRO A 379 -18.58 4.16 -11.20
N ALA A 380 -17.59 4.29 -10.32
CA ALA A 380 -17.42 3.38 -9.20
C ALA A 380 -18.51 3.57 -8.14
N GLU A 381 -18.92 4.81 -7.85
CA GLU A 381 -20.04 5.08 -6.95
C GLU A 381 -21.35 4.54 -7.52
N TRP A 382 -21.57 4.66 -8.83
CA TRP A 382 -22.76 4.13 -9.48
C TRP A 382 -22.81 2.60 -9.40
N CYS A 383 -21.69 1.93 -9.70
CA CYS A 383 -21.57 0.48 -9.59
C CYS A 383 -21.83 0.03 -8.15
N TRP A 384 -21.13 0.62 -7.19
CA TRP A 384 -21.29 0.32 -5.77
C TRP A 384 -22.72 0.51 -5.27
N ARG A 385 -23.37 1.61 -5.65
CA ARG A 385 -24.77 1.88 -5.26
C ARG A 385 -25.73 0.90 -5.94
N SER A 386 -25.53 0.61 -7.22
CA SER A 386 -26.41 -0.31 -7.96
C SER A 386 -26.37 -1.72 -7.38
N LEU A 387 -25.18 -2.21 -7.06
CA LEU A 387 -24.97 -3.49 -6.37
C LEU A 387 -25.53 -3.47 -4.94
N THR A 388 -25.35 -2.39 -4.20
CA THR A 388 -25.91 -2.22 -2.83
C THR A 388 -27.44 -2.32 -2.81
N TYR A 389 -28.11 -1.68 -3.77
CA TYR A 389 -29.58 -1.69 -3.84
C TYR A 389 -30.15 -2.85 -4.65
N GLY A 390 -29.31 -3.64 -5.33
CA GLY A 390 -29.75 -4.72 -6.23
C GLY A 390 -30.53 -4.22 -7.45
N ARG A 391 -30.36 -2.94 -7.83
CA ARG A 391 -31.04 -2.33 -8.98
C ARG A 391 -30.18 -1.23 -9.58
N LEU A 392 -30.14 -1.17 -10.91
CA LEU A 392 -29.41 -0.14 -11.64
C LEU A 392 -29.93 1.25 -11.26
N GLN A 393 -29.03 2.10 -10.76
CA GLN A 393 -29.38 3.47 -10.40
C GLN A 393 -29.46 4.36 -11.66
N PRO A 394 -30.32 5.39 -11.68
CA PRO A 394 -30.32 6.36 -12.77
C PRO A 394 -28.99 7.09 -12.83
N PHE A 395 -28.34 7.04 -14.00
CA PHE A 395 -26.94 7.45 -14.15
C PHE A 395 -26.78 8.87 -14.71
N ARG A 396 -27.64 9.29 -15.66
CA ARG A 396 -27.57 10.63 -16.26
C ARG A 396 -28.50 11.61 -15.54
N VAL A 397 -28.19 12.89 -15.68
CA VAL A 397 -29.08 14.01 -15.38
C VAL A 397 -29.87 14.27 -16.68
N ASP A 398 -31.20 14.32 -16.65
CA ASP A 398 -31.97 14.77 -17.82
C ASP A 398 -31.92 16.30 -17.95
N ALA A 399 -32.36 16.83 -19.10
CA ALA A 399 -32.34 18.27 -19.43
C ALA A 399 -33.10 19.17 -18.44
N HIS A 400 -33.89 18.59 -17.53
CA HIS A 400 -34.66 19.29 -16.50
C HIS A 400 -34.18 18.99 -15.07
N GLY A 401 -33.01 18.34 -14.90
CA GLY A 401 -32.43 18.06 -13.58
C GLY A 401 -33.13 16.92 -12.79
N GLN A 402 -34.10 16.25 -13.38
CA GLN A 402 -34.81 15.08 -12.87
C GLN A 402 -34.07 13.76 -13.22
N ALA A 403 -34.67 12.63 -12.82
CA ALA A 403 -34.05 11.31 -12.92
C ALA A 403 -34.40 10.64 -14.26
N ALA A 404 -33.49 10.76 -15.24
CA ALA A 404 -33.61 10.00 -16.48
C ALA A 404 -33.48 8.49 -16.21
N VAL A 405 -34.41 7.69 -16.72
CA VAL A 405 -34.22 6.24 -16.83
C VAL A 405 -32.95 6.00 -17.65
N PRO A 406 -31.99 5.18 -17.18
CA PRO A 406 -30.73 5.00 -17.89
C PRO A 406 -31.00 4.45 -19.29
N SER A 407 -30.64 5.20 -20.33
CA SER A 407 -30.75 4.71 -21.71
C SER A 407 -29.75 3.58 -21.94
N ARG A 408 -30.09 2.61 -22.81
CA ARG A 408 -29.18 1.50 -23.16
C ARG A 408 -27.78 2.01 -23.48
N ARG A 409 -27.66 3.07 -24.29
CA ARG A 409 -26.38 3.73 -24.67
C ARG A 409 -25.55 4.21 -23.48
N ALA A 410 -26.17 4.70 -22.40
CA ALA A 410 -25.44 5.17 -21.22
C ALA A 410 -24.86 3.99 -20.41
N VAL A 411 -25.63 2.92 -20.27
CA VAL A 411 -25.15 1.66 -19.69
C VAL A 411 -24.03 1.09 -20.55
N THR A 412 -24.14 1.13 -21.88
CA THR A 412 -23.09 0.67 -22.80
C THR A 412 -21.82 1.53 -22.71
N LEU A 413 -21.94 2.85 -22.56
CA LEU A 413 -20.77 3.73 -22.45
C LEU A 413 -20.04 3.53 -21.13
N THR A 414 -20.74 3.37 -20.00
CA THR A 414 -20.09 3.12 -18.70
C THR A 414 -19.54 1.71 -18.59
N ALA A 415 -20.31 0.71 -19.04
CA ALA A 415 -19.77 -0.63 -19.20
C ALA A 415 -18.57 -0.60 -20.16
N GLY A 416 -18.61 0.22 -21.21
CA GLY A 416 -17.52 0.45 -22.14
C GLY A 416 -16.30 1.12 -21.52
N ILE A 417 -16.46 2.11 -20.64
CA ILE A 417 -15.33 2.74 -19.92
C ILE A 417 -14.74 1.77 -18.89
N ILE A 418 -15.59 1.08 -18.12
CA ILE A 418 -15.14 0.06 -17.16
C ILE A 418 -14.43 -1.07 -17.90
N ALA A 419 -15.00 -1.55 -19.01
CA ALA A 419 -14.42 -2.57 -19.87
C ALA A 419 -13.22 -2.06 -20.66
N ALA A 420 -13.09 -0.76 -20.93
CA ALA A 420 -11.90 -0.19 -21.53
C ALA A 420 -10.77 -0.07 -20.51
N CYS A 421 -11.05 0.31 -19.26
CA CYS A 421 -10.04 0.32 -18.20
C CYS A 421 -9.61 -1.12 -17.86
N LEU A 422 -10.56 -2.03 -17.65
CA LEU A 422 -10.28 -3.46 -17.47
C LEU A 422 -9.60 -4.05 -18.70
N GLY A 423 -10.06 -3.68 -19.89
CA GLY A 423 -9.53 -4.13 -21.18
C GLY A 423 -8.13 -3.63 -21.43
N LEU A 424 -7.78 -2.40 -21.04
CA LEU A 424 -6.43 -1.86 -21.14
C LEU A 424 -5.49 -2.58 -20.17
N VAL A 425 -5.96 -2.85 -18.95
CA VAL A 425 -5.23 -3.64 -17.94
C VAL A 425 -5.02 -5.08 -18.41
N LEU A 426 -6.07 -5.73 -18.91
CA LEU A 426 -6.01 -7.09 -19.45
C LEU A 426 -5.21 -7.17 -20.75
N TRP A 427 -5.25 -6.12 -21.58
CA TRP A 427 -4.47 -6.01 -22.82
C TRP A 427 -2.99 -5.79 -22.53
N GLN A 428 -2.64 -4.95 -21.58
CA GLN A 428 -1.27 -4.83 -21.09
C GLN A 428 -0.79 -6.15 -20.47
N GLY A 429 -1.65 -6.82 -19.70
CA GLY A 429 -1.41 -8.18 -19.23
C GLY A 429 -1.15 -9.16 -20.38
N TRP A 430 -2.00 -9.14 -21.39
CA TRP A 430 -1.87 -9.98 -22.59
C TRP A 430 -0.57 -9.74 -23.34
N GLN A 431 -0.26 -8.48 -23.68
CA GLN A 431 0.96 -8.09 -24.38
C GLN A 431 2.23 -8.41 -23.57
N SER A 432 2.11 -8.50 -22.25
CA SER A 432 3.24 -8.79 -21.36
C SER A 432 3.57 -10.28 -21.21
N LEU A 433 2.71 -11.18 -21.69
CA LEU A 433 2.98 -12.62 -21.70
C LEU A 433 3.93 -12.98 -22.85
N SER A 434 4.80 -13.96 -22.65
CA SER A 434 5.62 -14.53 -23.73
C SER A 434 4.74 -15.13 -24.82
N GLU A 435 5.24 -15.23 -26.06
CA GLU A 435 4.49 -15.87 -27.16
C GLU A 435 4.06 -17.29 -26.80
N GLU A 436 4.89 -18.03 -26.04
CA GLU A 436 4.57 -19.37 -25.54
C GLU A 436 3.43 -19.37 -24.51
N GLU A 437 3.39 -18.40 -23.60
CA GLU A 437 2.30 -18.24 -22.63
C GLU A 437 1.00 -17.78 -23.29
N GLN A 438 1.08 -16.84 -24.24
CA GLN A 438 -0.07 -16.43 -25.06
C GLN A 438 -0.62 -17.63 -25.84
N ALA A 439 0.25 -18.41 -26.48
CA ALA A 439 -0.10 -19.61 -27.22
C ALA A 439 -0.76 -20.70 -26.36
N LYS A 440 -0.26 -20.92 -25.14
CA LYS A 440 -0.88 -21.83 -24.15
C LYS A 440 -2.29 -21.38 -23.77
N ILE A 441 -2.54 -20.08 -23.73
CA ILE A 441 -3.85 -19.52 -23.38
C ILE A 441 -4.81 -19.50 -24.59
N THR A 442 -4.33 -19.23 -25.80
CA THR A 442 -5.16 -19.22 -27.04
C THR A 442 -5.32 -20.60 -27.68
N GLY A 443 -4.63 -21.64 -27.19
CA GLY A 443 -4.67 -22.98 -27.77
C GLY A 443 -4.01 -23.09 -29.14
N SER A 444 -3.21 -22.08 -29.53
CA SER A 444 -2.52 -22.00 -30.81
C SER A 444 -1.02 -22.11 -30.57
N LEU A 445 -0.44 -23.31 -30.70
CA LEU A 445 1.02 -23.48 -30.75
C LEU A 445 1.55 -22.84 -32.03
N PRO A 446 2.41 -21.79 -31.99
CA PRO A 446 3.10 -21.31 -33.15
C PRO A 446 4.41 -22.08 -33.30
N GLY A 447 4.61 -22.65 -34.49
CA GLY A 447 5.90 -23.14 -34.94
C GLY A 447 6.93 -22.01 -34.98
N GLY A 448 8.18 -22.37 -34.71
CA GLY A 448 9.25 -21.43 -34.41
C GLY A 448 9.54 -20.37 -35.48
N ALA A 449 10.02 -19.22 -34.98
CA ALA A 449 10.78 -18.21 -35.71
C ALA A 449 11.55 -17.32 -34.68
N PRO A 450 12.47 -16.41 -35.08
CA PRO A 450 13.84 -16.34 -34.55
C PRO A 450 14.07 -15.26 -33.47
N THR A 451 15.16 -15.43 -32.73
CA THR A 451 15.66 -14.54 -31.66
C THR A 451 15.99 -13.13 -32.18
N PRO A 452 15.46 -12.03 -31.59
CA PRO A 452 15.84 -10.68 -31.97
C PRO A 452 17.20 -10.30 -31.36
N THR A 453 18.10 -9.78 -32.19
CA THR A 453 19.41 -9.28 -31.78
C THR A 453 19.29 -7.80 -31.38
N LEU A 454 19.53 -7.48 -30.11
CA LEU A 454 19.65 -6.11 -29.60
C LEU A 454 21.10 -5.63 -29.75
N ALA A 455 21.29 -4.49 -30.43
CA ALA A 455 22.59 -3.83 -30.52
C ALA A 455 22.88 -3.07 -29.20
N LEU A 456 23.98 -3.43 -28.53
CA LEU A 456 24.48 -2.76 -27.33
C LEU A 456 25.34 -1.53 -27.70
N PRO A 457 25.35 -0.46 -26.88
CA PRO A 457 26.27 0.66 -27.06
C PRO A 457 27.72 0.29 -26.68
N THR A 458 28.65 1.04 -27.27
CA THR A 458 30.13 0.93 -27.32
C THR A 458 30.87 0.23 -26.16
N PRO A 459 31.96 -0.52 -26.46
CA PRO A 459 32.62 -1.39 -25.50
C PRO A 459 33.49 -0.61 -24.49
N ARG A 460 33.32 -0.95 -23.21
CA ARG A 460 34.36 -0.78 -22.18
C ARG A 460 35.59 -1.63 -22.54
N PRO A 461 36.80 -1.29 -22.04
CA PRO A 461 38.04 -2.00 -22.38
C PRO A 461 37.89 -3.51 -22.24
N THR A 462 38.28 -4.21 -23.30
CA THR A 462 38.20 -5.66 -23.47
C THR A 462 38.92 -6.39 -22.34
N LEU A 463 38.14 -6.94 -21.41
CA LEU A 463 38.58 -8.08 -20.62
C LEU A 463 38.50 -9.31 -21.55
N THR A 464 39.58 -10.07 -21.64
CA THR A 464 39.62 -11.33 -22.40
C THR A 464 38.46 -12.22 -21.93
N PRO A 465 37.51 -12.61 -22.81
CA PRO A 465 36.41 -13.45 -22.41
C PRO A 465 36.96 -14.83 -22.04
N THR A 466 36.89 -15.20 -20.76
CA THR A 466 37.05 -16.61 -20.37
C THR A 466 35.85 -17.36 -20.94
N PRO A 467 36.04 -18.43 -21.74
CA PRO A 467 34.91 -19.21 -22.22
C PRO A 467 34.20 -19.83 -21.01
N ILE A 468 33.02 -19.30 -20.68
CA ILE A 468 32.08 -19.99 -19.80
C ILE A 468 31.58 -21.15 -20.66
N ALA A 469 32.08 -22.36 -20.38
CA ALA A 469 31.51 -23.57 -20.96
C ALA A 469 30.01 -23.55 -20.68
N THR A 470 29.20 -23.46 -21.74
CA THR A 470 27.75 -23.64 -21.63
C THR A 470 27.56 -25.07 -21.13
N PRO A 471 26.99 -25.31 -19.94
CA PRO A 471 26.81 -26.67 -19.46
C PRO A 471 25.92 -27.40 -20.45
N VAL A 472 26.43 -28.48 -21.04
CA VAL A 472 25.59 -29.46 -21.74
C VAL A 472 24.84 -30.18 -20.64
N VAL A 473 23.64 -29.70 -20.32
CA VAL A 473 22.76 -30.37 -19.37
C VAL A 473 22.11 -31.54 -20.11
N GLU A 474 22.74 -32.71 -20.07
CA GLU A 474 22.02 -33.92 -20.42
C GLU A 474 20.86 -34.10 -19.42
N PRO A 475 19.62 -34.35 -19.89
CA PRO A 475 18.51 -34.62 -19.00
C PRO A 475 18.80 -35.88 -18.18
N VAL A 476 19.10 -35.71 -16.90
CA VAL A 476 19.22 -36.85 -15.98
C VAL A 476 17.82 -37.23 -15.53
N THR A 477 17.31 -38.36 -16.02
CA THR A 477 16.07 -38.96 -15.53
C THR A 477 16.28 -39.37 -14.06
N ARG A 478 15.70 -38.62 -13.12
CA ARG A 478 15.77 -38.94 -11.69
C ARG A 478 14.62 -39.87 -11.30
N GLN A 479 14.94 -40.98 -10.67
CA GLN A 479 13.95 -41.73 -9.88
C GLN A 479 13.84 -41.04 -8.52
N ALA A 480 12.70 -40.43 -8.24
CA ALA A 480 12.44 -39.84 -6.94
C ALA A 480 12.42 -40.95 -5.86
N GLY A 481 13.07 -40.72 -4.71
CA GLY A 481 12.96 -41.63 -3.57
C GLY A 481 11.51 -41.77 -3.10
N PRO A 482 11.16 -42.81 -2.31
CA PRO A 482 9.77 -43.16 -1.99
C PRO A 482 8.93 -41.99 -1.45
N ALA A 483 9.49 -41.15 -0.58
CA ALA A 483 8.81 -39.97 -0.05
C ALA A 483 8.60 -38.87 -1.11
N ALA A 484 9.63 -38.56 -1.90
CA ALA A 484 9.56 -37.57 -2.98
C ALA A 484 8.62 -38.02 -4.12
N SER A 485 8.54 -39.32 -4.41
CA SER A 485 7.63 -39.88 -5.42
C SER A 485 6.15 -39.79 -5.03
N ARG A 486 5.84 -39.67 -3.72
CA ARG A 486 4.47 -39.51 -3.20
C ARG A 486 4.01 -38.05 -3.12
N GLY A 487 4.91 -37.08 -3.32
CA GLY A 487 4.59 -35.65 -3.20
C GLY A 487 4.29 -35.19 -1.76
N ASP A 488 4.58 -36.02 -0.76
CA ASP A 488 4.30 -35.73 0.64
C ASP A 488 5.46 -34.92 1.26
N LEU A 489 5.33 -33.59 1.18
CA LEU A 489 6.29 -32.65 1.74
C LEU A 489 6.38 -32.73 3.28
N TRP A 490 5.35 -33.26 3.96
CA TRP A 490 5.33 -33.40 5.40
C TRP A 490 6.21 -34.56 5.85
N ASP A 491 6.06 -35.74 5.24
CA ASP A 491 6.95 -36.88 5.48
C ASP A 491 8.42 -36.56 5.12
N LEU A 492 8.63 -35.80 4.05
CA LEU A 492 9.95 -35.29 3.66
C LEU A 492 10.55 -34.36 4.72
N SER A 493 9.74 -33.53 5.36
CA SER A 493 10.20 -32.64 6.45
C SER A 493 10.60 -33.41 7.71
N LEU A 494 9.95 -34.54 7.99
CA LEU A 494 10.27 -35.43 9.11
C LEU A 494 11.53 -36.28 8.87
N ALA A 495 11.98 -36.41 7.62
CA ALA A 495 13.24 -37.07 7.27
C ALA A 495 14.48 -36.19 7.47
N PHE A 496 14.31 -34.92 7.87
CA PHE A 496 15.42 -34.04 8.20
C PHE A 496 16.06 -34.46 9.53
N ASP A 497 17.36 -34.73 9.51
CA ASP A 497 18.15 -35.06 10.70
C ASP A 497 18.85 -33.78 11.22
N PRO A 498 18.32 -33.15 12.30
CA PRO A 498 18.89 -31.93 12.85
C PRO A 498 20.26 -32.15 13.51
N GLU A 499 20.54 -33.36 14.00
CA GLU A 499 21.82 -33.67 14.65
C GLU A 499 22.92 -33.82 13.60
N LEU A 500 22.64 -34.52 12.51
CA LEU A 500 23.53 -34.61 11.36
C LEU A 500 23.79 -33.22 10.77
N ALA A 501 22.74 -32.41 10.57
CA ALA A 501 22.88 -31.05 10.06
C ALA A 501 23.78 -30.18 10.97
N LEU A 502 23.60 -30.28 12.29
CA LEU A 502 24.44 -29.57 13.25
C LEU A 502 25.90 -30.06 13.23
N ALA A 503 26.13 -31.36 13.04
CA ALA A 503 27.47 -31.94 12.91
C ALA A 503 28.20 -31.45 11.64
N GLU A 504 27.50 -31.36 10.52
CA GLU A 504 28.02 -30.78 9.27
C GLU A 504 28.38 -29.30 9.46
N ILE A 505 27.50 -28.52 10.11
CA ILE A 505 27.76 -27.11 10.42
C ILE A 505 29.01 -26.98 11.30
N LYS A 506 29.10 -27.75 12.38
CA LYS A 506 30.27 -27.75 13.27
C LYS A 506 31.55 -28.06 12.49
N THR A 507 31.50 -29.07 11.62
CA THR A 507 32.63 -29.46 10.76
C THR A 507 33.05 -28.30 9.87
N LEU A 508 32.13 -27.72 9.08
CA LEU A 508 32.39 -26.62 8.15
C LEU A 508 32.76 -25.28 8.83
N THR A 509 32.50 -25.15 10.13
CA THR A 509 32.96 -24.00 10.94
C THR A 509 34.28 -24.25 11.68
N GLY A 510 34.84 -25.45 11.54
CA GLY A 510 36.09 -25.83 12.19
C GLY A 510 37.33 -25.14 11.59
N PRO A 511 38.47 -25.17 12.32
CA PRO A 511 39.71 -24.54 11.88
C PRO A 511 40.18 -24.84 10.43
N PRO A 512 40.01 -26.07 9.90
CA PRO A 512 40.43 -26.39 8.53
C PRO A 512 39.70 -25.63 7.41
N TYR A 513 38.53 -25.05 7.70
CA TYR A 513 37.66 -24.39 6.72
C TYR A 513 37.59 -22.87 6.94
N LEU A 514 38.51 -22.31 7.74
CA LEU A 514 38.51 -20.89 8.11
C LEU A 514 38.71 -19.99 6.88
N GLY A 515 37.70 -19.16 6.63
CA GLY A 515 37.69 -18.13 5.58
C GLY A 515 36.96 -18.58 4.32
N ARG A 516 35.85 -17.90 3.99
CA ARG A 516 34.98 -18.17 2.83
C ARG A 516 35.20 -17.20 1.67
N LEU A 517 36.35 -16.53 1.65
CA LEU A 517 36.76 -15.72 0.51
C LEU A 517 36.94 -16.66 -0.69
N ALA A 518 36.33 -16.32 -1.83
CA ALA A 518 36.48 -17.11 -3.05
C ALA A 518 37.97 -17.27 -3.40
N GLY A 519 38.43 -18.51 -3.56
CA GLY A 519 39.83 -18.83 -3.85
C GLY A 519 40.75 -18.93 -2.61
N SER A 520 40.25 -18.74 -1.38
CA SER A 520 41.05 -18.99 -0.18
C SER A 520 41.28 -20.50 0.04
N PRO A 521 42.34 -20.89 0.78
CA PRO A 521 42.55 -22.29 1.16
C PRO A 521 41.35 -22.89 1.92
N GLY A 522 40.74 -22.13 2.83
CA GLY A 522 39.55 -22.57 3.58
C GLY A 522 38.31 -22.73 2.70
N GLY A 523 38.12 -21.85 1.72
CA GLY A 523 37.02 -21.93 0.76
C GLY A 523 37.17 -23.12 -0.18
N GLN A 524 38.39 -23.43 -0.62
CA GLN A 524 38.69 -24.64 -1.40
C GLN A 524 38.44 -25.90 -0.59
N ALA A 525 38.97 -25.98 0.64
CA ALA A 525 38.74 -27.11 1.53
C ALA A 525 37.25 -27.36 1.81
N ALA A 526 36.45 -26.29 1.95
CA ALA A 526 35.01 -26.41 2.12
C ALA A 526 34.32 -26.89 0.82
N GLY A 527 34.77 -26.41 -0.34
CA GLY A 527 34.31 -26.90 -1.63
C GLY A 527 34.57 -28.40 -1.82
N ASP A 528 35.77 -28.86 -1.48
CA ASP A 528 36.16 -30.28 -1.57
C ASP A 528 35.38 -31.15 -0.58
N TYR A 529 35.08 -30.62 0.61
CA TYR A 529 34.19 -31.29 1.56
C TYR A 529 32.79 -31.49 0.97
N LEU A 530 32.20 -30.43 0.40
CA LEU A 530 30.87 -30.50 -0.21
C LEU A 530 30.83 -31.44 -1.42
N ALA A 531 31.86 -31.40 -2.28
CA ALA A 531 31.97 -32.30 -3.42
C ALA A 531 32.00 -33.78 -2.99
N ARG A 532 32.71 -34.12 -1.91
CA ARG A 532 32.70 -35.47 -1.33
C ARG A 532 31.32 -35.86 -0.81
N ARG A 533 30.64 -34.97 -0.06
CA ARG A 533 29.28 -35.24 0.42
C ARG A 533 28.30 -35.45 -0.74
N PHE A 534 28.40 -34.66 -1.80
CA PHE A 534 27.59 -34.86 -3.00
C PHE A 534 27.83 -36.21 -3.68
N ALA A 535 29.09 -36.65 -3.77
CA ALA A 535 29.41 -37.98 -4.27
C ALA A 535 28.84 -39.09 -3.37
N GLU A 536 28.96 -38.95 -2.05
CA GLU A 536 28.38 -39.89 -1.06
C GLU A 536 26.85 -39.97 -1.15
N TYR A 537 26.19 -38.85 -1.46
CA TYR A 537 24.74 -38.77 -1.71
C TYR A 537 24.33 -39.25 -3.11
N GLY A 538 25.28 -39.72 -3.93
CA GLY A 538 25.02 -40.28 -5.25
C GLY A 538 24.78 -39.23 -6.34
N LEU A 539 25.13 -37.96 -6.11
CA LEU A 539 25.10 -36.95 -7.17
C LEU A 539 26.23 -37.20 -8.16
N ARG A 540 25.97 -36.88 -9.43
CA ARG A 540 26.96 -36.91 -10.49
C ARG A 540 27.52 -35.50 -10.73
N PRO A 541 28.84 -35.37 -10.94
CA PRO A 541 29.45 -34.08 -11.24
C PRO A 541 29.01 -33.55 -12.61
N ALA A 542 28.82 -32.23 -12.72
CA ALA A 542 28.39 -31.54 -13.95
C ALA A 542 29.24 -30.29 -14.26
N GLY A 543 30.34 -30.10 -13.53
CA GLY A 543 31.30 -29.03 -13.72
C GLY A 543 32.36 -29.37 -14.77
N ILE A 544 33.37 -28.50 -14.89
CA ILE A 544 34.43 -28.66 -15.90
C ILE A 544 35.17 -29.99 -15.68
N ASN A 545 35.42 -30.71 -16.78
CA ASN A 545 36.10 -32.01 -16.79
C ASN A 545 35.44 -33.08 -15.89
N GLY A 546 34.12 -33.01 -15.70
CA GLY A 546 33.42 -33.97 -14.85
C GLY A 546 33.72 -33.79 -13.36
N THR A 547 34.03 -32.57 -12.93
CA THR A 547 34.17 -32.21 -11.51
C THR A 547 32.88 -31.61 -10.95
N PHE A 548 32.79 -31.39 -9.63
CA PHE A 548 31.69 -30.62 -9.04
C PHE A 548 31.90 -29.09 -9.13
N PHE A 549 32.94 -28.63 -9.84
CA PHE A 549 33.38 -27.25 -9.82
C PHE A 549 33.21 -26.55 -11.17
N GLN A 550 32.79 -25.29 -11.10
CA GLN A 550 32.75 -24.38 -12.23
C GLN A 550 33.56 -23.13 -11.87
N PRO A 551 34.75 -22.92 -12.46
CA PRO A 551 35.51 -21.71 -12.25
C PRO A 551 34.86 -20.54 -12.99
N PHE A 552 34.78 -19.39 -12.32
CA PHE A 552 34.41 -18.12 -12.92
C PHE A 552 35.29 -17.00 -12.34
N PRO A 553 35.71 -16.02 -13.16
CA PRO A 553 36.53 -14.92 -12.68
C PRO A 553 35.69 -14.01 -11.77
N LEU A 554 36.22 -13.73 -10.57
CA LEU A 554 35.62 -12.82 -9.60
C LEU A 554 36.63 -11.71 -9.34
N ALA A 555 36.34 -10.50 -9.83
CA ALA A 555 37.16 -9.34 -9.54
C ALA A 555 36.83 -8.83 -8.13
N TYR A 556 37.81 -8.85 -7.24
CA TYR A 556 37.71 -8.20 -5.94
C TYR A 556 38.94 -7.34 -5.70
N VAL A 557 38.76 -6.26 -4.93
CA VAL A 557 39.87 -5.39 -4.52
C VAL A 557 40.30 -5.83 -3.12
N PRO A 558 41.48 -6.45 -2.95
CA PRO A 558 42.00 -6.75 -1.63
C PRO A 558 42.37 -5.44 -0.94
N LEU A 559 41.70 -5.15 0.18
CA LEU A 559 42.10 -4.05 1.05
C LEU A 559 43.38 -4.47 1.79
N THR A 560 44.50 -3.83 1.47
CA THR A 560 45.79 -4.07 2.13
C THR A 560 45.86 -3.45 3.53
N ALA A 561 44.91 -2.57 3.85
CA ALA A 561 44.72 -1.97 5.17
C ALA A 561 43.25 -1.60 5.38
N THR A 562 42.83 -1.48 6.65
CA THR A 562 41.51 -0.95 7.00
C THR A 562 41.33 0.45 6.41
N PRO A 563 40.26 0.71 5.64
CA PRO A 563 39.98 2.03 5.08
C PRO A 563 39.93 3.10 6.17
N ARG A 564 40.48 4.28 5.85
CA ARG A 564 40.49 5.43 6.74
C ARG A 564 39.75 6.60 6.08
N LEU A 565 38.91 7.27 6.84
CA LEU A 565 38.30 8.55 6.47
C LEU A 565 39.15 9.67 7.05
N SER A 566 39.70 10.54 6.20
CA SER A 566 40.40 11.75 6.64
C SER A 566 39.53 12.97 6.38
N VAL A 567 39.23 13.72 7.43
CA VAL A 567 38.49 14.98 7.40
C VAL A 567 39.47 16.10 7.72
N ILE A 568 39.65 17.02 6.76
CA ILE A 568 40.48 18.21 6.96
C ILE A 568 39.57 19.35 7.43
N GLY A 569 39.80 19.83 8.65
CA GLY A 569 39.09 20.94 9.25
C GLY A 569 39.42 22.29 8.57
N PRO A 570 38.60 23.33 8.80
CA PRO A 570 38.81 24.66 8.21
C PRO A 570 40.13 25.33 8.60
N ASP A 571 40.72 24.90 9.72
CA ASP A 571 42.01 25.32 10.27
C ASP A 571 43.19 24.45 9.77
N GLY A 572 42.93 23.51 8.85
CA GLY A 572 43.94 22.59 8.31
C GLY A 572 44.21 21.37 9.18
N THR A 573 43.48 21.18 10.28
CA THR A 573 43.62 19.99 11.13
C THR A 573 43.11 18.73 10.41
N ASN A 574 43.90 17.65 10.40
CA ASN A 574 43.51 16.39 9.74
C ASN A 574 43.06 15.37 10.78
N HIS A 575 41.77 15.08 10.83
CA HIS A 575 41.18 14.04 11.67
C HIS A 575 41.03 12.76 10.85
N THR A 576 41.60 11.66 11.32
CA THR A 576 41.54 10.37 10.62
C THR A 576 40.78 9.34 11.44
N TYR A 577 39.77 8.73 10.82
CA TYR A 577 38.87 7.74 11.43
C TYR A 577 39.03 6.40 10.72
N ARG A 578 38.98 5.30 11.47
CA ARG A 578 39.09 3.92 10.96
C ARG A 578 37.72 3.28 10.83
N ALA A 579 37.44 2.73 9.66
CA ALA A 579 36.19 2.03 9.39
C ALA A 579 35.99 0.84 10.35
N ARG A 580 34.78 0.70 10.89
CA ARG A 580 34.35 -0.30 11.90
C ARG A 580 35.02 -0.22 13.28
N GLN A 581 35.84 0.81 13.52
CA GLN A 581 36.37 1.12 14.85
C GLN A 581 35.83 2.46 15.33
N ASP A 582 36.06 3.51 14.54
CA ASP A 582 35.70 4.89 14.90
C ASP A 582 34.35 5.30 14.30
N PHE A 583 33.89 4.58 13.27
CA PHE A 583 32.59 4.77 12.63
C PHE A 583 32.13 3.47 11.94
N ALA A 584 30.83 3.25 11.86
CA ALA A 584 30.23 2.18 11.06
C ALA A 584 29.49 2.80 9.87
N PRO A 585 29.49 2.15 8.69
CA PRO A 585 28.72 2.62 7.53
C PRO A 585 27.21 2.64 7.81
#